data_AF-A0A812RC47-F1
#
_entry.id   AF-A0A812RC47-F1
#
_cell.length_a   1.000
_cell.length_b   1.000
_cell.length_c   1.000
_cell.angle_alpha   90.00
_cell.angle_beta   90.00
_cell.angle_gamma   90.00
#
_symmetry.space_group_name_H-M   'P 1'
#
loop_
_entity.id
_entity.type
_entity.pdbx_description
1 polymer ?
#
loop_
_entity_poly.entity_id
_entity_poly.type
_entity_poly.pdbx_seq_one_letter_code
_entity_poly.pdbx_strand_id
1 'polypeptide(L)'
;MAGRVADAKLPEWKDAVQQASLKVREFTKRLQAQEASLLECIDVAYRLVLAEGVRSGIIATCQELSLWPPPPNPHVEADDCCFQDTSAPLPVIAQRAFNDEKRRDSHESFRLLYKKATTASFLVDFASEAGQALPDLQHYRTMLDEFMQRVEEWTAHSSRFHLCPLSRAGNALVIGLSQGGMAAETAKELVARRWSKNWETNVGTAVNVAAAALAVGASVAALRRASRPR
;
A
#
# COMPACT_ATOMS: atom_id res chain seq x y z
N MET A 1 -59.86 15.85 12.99
CA MET A 1 -59.29 14.65 12.37
C MET A 1 -57.88 14.95 11.91
N ALA A 2 -56.94 14.06 12.26
CA ALA A 2 -55.63 13.78 11.65
C ALA A 2 -54.72 14.97 11.28
N GLY A 3 -53.46 15.05 11.68
CA GLY A 3 -52.59 14.13 12.39
C GLY A 3 -51.23 14.81 12.43
N ARG A 4 -50.68 15.00 13.63
CA ARG A 4 -49.30 15.43 13.81
C ARG A 4 -48.43 14.28 13.29
N VAL A 5 -47.77 14.47 12.15
CA VAL A 5 -46.68 13.60 11.70
C VAL A 5 -45.47 13.93 12.58
N ALA A 6 -45.46 13.35 13.77
CA ALA A 6 -44.24 13.10 14.49
C ALA A 6 -43.65 11.82 13.92
N ASP A 7 -42.52 11.92 13.23
CA ASP A 7 -41.53 10.84 13.10
C ASP A 7 -40.24 11.40 12.49
N ALA A 8 -39.55 12.21 13.30
CA ALA A 8 -38.15 12.49 13.08
C ALA A 8 -37.37 11.23 13.49
N LYS A 9 -37.19 10.28 12.57
CA LYS A 9 -36.15 9.25 12.70
C LYS A 9 -34.79 9.95 12.70
N LEU A 10 -34.28 10.29 13.88
CA LEU A 10 -32.86 10.62 14.05
C LEU A 10 -32.07 9.40 13.57
N PRO A 11 -31.08 9.56 12.68
CA PRO A 11 -30.74 8.50 11.77
C PRO A 11 -29.69 7.59 12.42
N GLU A 12 -29.90 6.28 12.32
CA GLU A 12 -29.13 5.16 12.95
C GLU A 12 -27.60 5.31 12.90
N TRP A 13 -27.06 6.10 11.96
CA TRP A 13 -25.63 6.39 11.88
C TRP A 13 -25.09 7.20 13.07
N LYS A 14 -25.90 8.04 13.74
CA LYS A 14 -25.45 8.83 14.88
C LYS A 14 -25.08 7.93 16.07
N ASP A 15 -25.92 6.94 16.34
CA ASP A 15 -25.68 5.95 17.40
C ASP A 15 -24.46 5.09 17.06
N ALA A 16 -24.33 4.66 15.80
CA ALA A 16 -23.16 3.92 15.33
C ALA A 16 -21.85 4.73 15.47
N VAL A 17 -21.86 6.01 15.10
CA VAL A 17 -20.70 6.92 15.26
C VAL A 17 -20.37 7.11 16.73
N GLN A 18 -21.37 7.24 17.59
CA GLN A 18 -21.15 7.37 19.03
C GLN A 18 -20.52 6.10 19.62
N GLN A 19 -21.00 4.92 19.24
CA GLN A 19 -20.42 3.64 19.66
C GLN A 19 -18.97 3.48 19.16
N ALA A 20 -18.72 3.80 17.89
CA ALA A 20 -17.37 3.76 17.32
C ALA A 20 -16.41 4.70 18.08
N SER A 21 -16.85 5.92 18.40
CA SER A 21 -16.07 6.90 19.17
C SER A 21 -15.66 6.37 20.55
N LEU A 22 -16.58 5.71 21.26
CA LEU A 22 -16.26 5.09 22.55
C LEU A 22 -15.21 3.99 22.41
N LYS A 23 -15.33 3.16 21.38
CA LYS A 23 -14.37 2.07 21.11
C LYS A 23 -13.00 2.58 20.70
N VAL A 24 -12.93 3.62 19.89
CA VAL A 24 -11.66 4.28 19.53
C VAL A 24 -11.00 4.86 20.79
N ARG A 25 -11.76 5.55 21.67
CA ARG A 25 -11.21 6.07 22.93
C ARG A 25 -10.69 4.97 23.85
N GLU A 26 -11.41 3.86 23.97
CA GLU A 26 -11.00 2.69 24.74
C GLU A 26 -9.69 2.11 24.19
N PHE A 27 -9.62 1.92 22.86
CA PHE A 27 -8.44 1.46 22.16
C PHE A 27 -7.23 2.39 22.37
N THR A 28 -7.40 3.71 22.19
CA THR A 28 -6.34 4.71 22.42
C THR A 28 -5.82 4.66 23.86
N LYS A 29 -6.70 4.54 24.86
CA LYS A 29 -6.28 4.40 26.26
C LYS A 29 -5.45 3.14 26.50
N ARG A 30 -5.85 2.01 25.92
CA ARG A 30 -5.11 0.74 26.03
C ARG A 30 -3.73 0.82 25.36
N LEU A 31 -3.63 1.50 24.21
CA LEU A 31 -2.34 1.78 23.56
C LEU A 31 -1.44 2.68 24.41
N GLN A 32 -1.99 3.76 24.97
CA GLN A 32 -1.25 4.66 25.87
C GLN A 32 -0.76 3.96 27.13
N ALA A 33 -1.53 2.98 27.63
CA ALA A 33 -1.15 2.12 28.73
C ALA A 33 -0.10 1.05 28.35
N GLN A 34 0.33 1.00 27.08
CA GLN A 34 1.30 0.02 26.57
C GLN A 34 0.89 -1.43 26.84
N GLU A 35 -0.41 -1.74 26.69
CA GLU A 35 -0.93 -3.09 26.89
C GLU A 35 -0.27 -4.08 25.90
N ALA A 36 0.49 -5.04 26.43
CA ALA A 36 1.34 -5.91 25.63
C ALA A 36 0.59 -6.69 24.54
N SER A 37 -0.57 -7.27 24.87
CA SER A 37 -1.40 -8.02 23.92
C SER A 37 -1.92 -7.16 22.77
N LEU A 38 -2.17 -5.87 23.03
CA LEU A 38 -2.60 -4.93 22.01
C LEU A 38 -1.42 -4.54 21.12
N LEU A 39 -0.24 -4.28 21.68
CA LEU A 39 0.96 -3.99 20.92
C LEU A 39 1.36 -5.15 20.00
N GLU A 40 1.30 -6.39 20.49
CA GLU A 40 1.49 -7.59 19.67
C GLU A 40 0.47 -7.68 18.53
N CYS A 41 -0.79 -7.35 18.80
CA CYS A 41 -1.83 -7.31 17.78
C CYS A 41 -1.54 -6.25 16.70
N ILE A 42 -1.08 -5.05 17.09
CA ILE A 42 -0.67 -4.00 16.15
C ILE A 42 0.54 -4.42 15.32
N ASP A 43 1.52 -5.09 15.91
CA ASP A 43 2.68 -5.60 15.17
C ASP A 43 2.25 -6.60 14.07
N VAL A 44 1.41 -7.57 14.42
CA VAL A 44 0.87 -8.54 13.46
C VAL A 44 0.03 -7.85 12.38
N ALA A 45 -0.83 -6.90 12.77
CA ALA A 45 -1.63 -6.12 11.84
C ALA A 45 -0.74 -5.34 10.86
N TYR A 46 0.32 -4.70 11.36
CA TYR A 46 1.22 -3.90 10.55
C TYR A 46 1.98 -4.73 9.52
N ARG A 47 2.51 -5.88 9.93
CA ARG A 47 3.15 -6.83 9.01
C ARG A 47 2.20 -7.34 7.93
N LEU A 48 0.95 -7.62 8.28
CA LEU A 48 -0.05 -8.08 7.32
C LEU A 48 -0.35 -7.02 6.26
N VAL A 49 -0.53 -5.77 6.69
CA VAL A 49 -0.82 -4.64 5.81
C VAL A 49 0.33 -4.37 4.86
N LEU A 50 1.57 -4.38 5.36
CA LEU A 50 2.75 -4.18 4.51
C LEU A 50 2.99 -5.35 3.55
N ALA A 51 2.80 -6.59 3.99
CA ALA A 51 2.92 -7.75 3.10
C ALA A 51 1.94 -7.65 1.92
N GLU A 52 0.68 -7.30 2.19
CA GLU A 52 -0.32 -7.15 1.14
C GLU A 52 -0.05 -5.92 0.27
N GLY A 53 0.34 -4.78 0.86
CA GLY A 53 0.70 -3.58 0.12
C GLY A 53 1.90 -3.78 -0.81
N VAL A 54 2.96 -4.44 -0.34
CA VAL A 54 4.15 -4.76 -1.16
C VAL A 54 3.77 -5.68 -2.31
N ARG A 55 2.95 -6.71 -2.06
CA ARG A 55 2.43 -7.60 -3.10
C ARG A 55 1.64 -6.83 -4.16
N SER A 56 0.69 -6.00 -3.75
CA SER A 56 -0.09 -5.14 -4.65
C SER A 56 0.81 -4.19 -5.44
N GLY A 57 1.83 -3.62 -4.79
CA GLY A 57 2.85 -2.79 -5.40
C GLY A 57 3.63 -3.50 -6.51
N ILE A 58 4.17 -4.68 -6.23
CA ILE A 58 4.90 -5.51 -7.21
C ILE A 58 4.02 -5.85 -8.41
N ILE A 59 2.77 -6.27 -8.17
CA ILE A 59 1.83 -6.60 -9.25
C ILE A 59 1.53 -5.37 -10.11
N ALA A 60 1.20 -4.24 -9.49
CA ALA A 60 0.91 -3.00 -10.21
C ALA A 60 2.11 -2.55 -11.06
N THR A 61 3.33 -2.64 -10.52
CA THR A 61 4.55 -2.33 -11.28
C THR A 61 4.76 -3.31 -12.44
N CYS A 62 4.56 -4.61 -12.24
CA CYS A 62 4.68 -5.60 -13.32
C CYS A 62 3.64 -5.36 -14.43
N GLN A 63 2.40 -5.02 -14.07
CA GLN A 63 1.36 -4.63 -15.03
C GLN A 63 1.77 -3.39 -15.82
N GLU A 64 2.27 -2.36 -15.14
CA GLU A 64 2.73 -1.12 -15.77
C GLU A 64 3.91 -1.32 -16.73
N LEU A 65 4.76 -2.31 -16.45
CA LEU A 65 5.89 -2.71 -17.29
C LEU A 65 5.52 -3.75 -18.37
N SER A 66 4.23 -4.08 -18.53
CA SER A 66 3.75 -5.10 -19.48
C SER A 66 4.35 -6.49 -19.24
N LEU A 67 4.65 -6.82 -17.98
CA LEU A 67 5.11 -8.13 -17.52
C LEU A 67 3.97 -8.99 -16.94
N TRP A 68 2.72 -8.61 -17.19
CA TRP A 68 1.53 -9.25 -16.61
C TRP A 68 0.42 -9.47 -17.65
N PRO A 69 -0.04 -10.72 -17.89
CA PRO A 69 0.56 -11.95 -17.40
C PRO A 69 1.97 -12.15 -17.99
N PRO A 70 2.92 -12.72 -17.23
CA PRO A 70 4.26 -13.00 -17.72
C PRO A 70 4.23 -14.14 -18.75
N PRO A 71 5.12 -14.12 -19.76
CA PRO A 71 5.32 -15.29 -20.61
C PRO A 71 5.86 -16.47 -19.77
N PRO A 72 5.46 -17.72 -20.07
CA PRO A 72 5.90 -18.88 -19.30
C PRO A 72 7.43 -18.94 -19.20
N ASN A 73 7.94 -18.95 -17.98
CA ASN A 73 9.36 -19.09 -17.70
C ASN A 73 9.67 -20.56 -17.35
N PRO A 74 10.46 -21.29 -18.16
CA PRO A 74 10.73 -22.71 -17.92
C PRO A 74 11.58 -22.96 -16.67
N HIS A 75 12.14 -21.91 -16.05
CA HIS A 75 12.95 -21.99 -14.84
C HIS A 75 12.18 -21.64 -13.55
N VAL A 76 10.87 -21.38 -13.67
CA VAL A 76 10.00 -21.09 -12.51
C VAL A 76 8.86 -22.09 -12.52
N GLU A 77 8.82 -22.93 -11.47
CA GLU A 77 7.75 -23.91 -11.30
C GLU A 77 6.39 -23.22 -11.11
N ALA A 78 5.30 -23.90 -11.52
CA ALA A 78 3.95 -23.32 -11.48
C ALA A 78 3.44 -23.02 -10.06
N ASP A 79 3.97 -23.72 -9.06
CA ASP A 79 3.67 -23.54 -7.64
C ASP A 79 4.67 -22.62 -6.91
N ASP A 80 5.75 -22.20 -7.58
CA ASP A 80 6.69 -21.22 -7.03
C ASP A 80 6.03 -19.84 -6.95
N CYS A 81 5.67 -19.47 -5.73
CA CYS A 81 5.04 -18.19 -5.39
C CYS A 81 5.99 -17.26 -4.61
N CYS A 82 7.31 -17.51 -4.64
CA CYS A 82 8.29 -16.79 -3.82
C CYS A 82 8.63 -15.39 -4.39
N PHE A 83 7.60 -14.57 -4.62
CA PHE A 83 7.77 -13.23 -5.20
C PHE A 83 8.51 -12.25 -4.27
N GLN A 84 8.59 -12.57 -2.98
CA GLN A 84 9.33 -11.80 -1.98
C GLN A 84 10.85 -11.93 -2.14
N ASP A 85 11.34 -12.92 -2.87
CA ASP A 85 12.75 -13.03 -3.25
C ASP A 85 13.06 -12.03 -4.38
N THR A 86 13.35 -10.80 -3.97
CA THR A 86 13.65 -9.65 -4.83
C THR A 86 15.11 -9.61 -5.30
N SER A 87 15.91 -10.61 -4.92
CA SER A 87 17.25 -10.84 -5.48
C SER A 87 17.19 -11.41 -6.91
N ALA A 88 16.07 -12.04 -7.28
CA ALA A 88 15.87 -12.62 -8.59
C ALA A 88 15.66 -11.56 -9.70
N PRO A 89 15.91 -11.88 -10.99
CA PRO A 89 15.60 -10.98 -12.10
C PRO A 89 14.11 -10.61 -12.18
N LEU A 90 13.79 -9.41 -12.66
CA LEU A 90 12.41 -8.91 -12.69
C LEU A 90 11.39 -9.85 -13.37
N PRO A 91 11.70 -10.52 -14.51
CA PRO A 91 10.77 -11.49 -15.10
C PRO A 91 10.47 -12.70 -14.21
N VAL A 92 11.44 -13.13 -13.39
CA VAL A 92 11.25 -14.22 -12.42
C VAL A 92 10.34 -13.76 -11.29
N ILE A 93 10.55 -12.56 -10.76
CA ILE A 93 9.68 -11.95 -9.74
C ILE A 93 8.24 -11.84 -10.28
N ALA A 94 8.06 -11.36 -11.51
CA ALA A 94 6.75 -11.24 -12.16
C ALA A 94 6.05 -12.60 -12.28
N GLN A 95 6.76 -13.66 -12.70
CA GLN A 95 6.20 -15.02 -12.79
C GLN A 95 5.77 -15.56 -11.42
N ARG A 96 6.60 -15.41 -10.39
CA ARG A 96 6.27 -15.84 -9.02
C ARG A 96 5.09 -15.07 -8.43
N ALA A 97 5.00 -13.77 -8.69
CA ALA A 97 3.86 -12.95 -8.28
C ALA A 97 2.57 -13.38 -9.00
N PHE A 98 2.66 -13.74 -10.28
CA PHE A 98 1.53 -14.26 -11.05
C PHE A 98 1.05 -15.62 -10.54
N ASN A 99 1.97 -16.52 -10.19
CA ASN A 99 1.65 -17.79 -9.56
C ASN A 99 0.93 -17.57 -8.20
N ASP A 100 1.41 -16.63 -7.38
CA ASP A 100 0.75 -16.28 -6.11
C ASP A 100 -0.67 -15.74 -6.33
N GLU A 101 -0.87 -14.84 -7.31
CA GLU A 101 -2.21 -14.33 -7.66
C GLU A 101 -3.14 -15.47 -8.09
N LYS A 102 -2.68 -16.37 -8.96
CA LYS A 102 -3.47 -17.51 -9.43
C LYS A 102 -3.85 -18.46 -8.30
N ARG A 103 -2.92 -18.71 -7.38
CA ARG A 103 -3.18 -19.51 -6.18
C ARG A 103 -4.18 -18.82 -5.24
N ARG A 104 -4.14 -17.50 -5.13
CA ARG A 104 -5.11 -16.72 -4.34
C ARG A 104 -6.51 -16.76 -4.95
N ASP A 105 -6.61 -16.70 -6.27
CA ASP A 105 -7.88 -16.80 -7.00
C ASP A 105 -8.54 -18.18 -6.85
N SER A 106 -7.74 -19.25 -6.75
CA SER A 106 -8.26 -20.63 -6.70
C SER A 106 -8.73 -21.09 -5.32
N HIS A 107 -8.41 -20.37 -4.24
CA HIS A 107 -8.64 -20.82 -2.87
C HIS A 107 -9.38 -19.77 -2.03
N GLU A 108 -10.59 -20.11 -1.56
CA GLU A 108 -11.45 -19.24 -0.73
C GLU A 108 -10.74 -18.70 0.52
N SER A 109 -9.78 -19.44 1.07
CA SER A 109 -8.98 -19.03 2.24
C SER A 109 -8.23 -17.71 2.03
N PHE A 110 -7.88 -17.34 0.80
CA PHE A 110 -7.19 -16.07 0.52
C PHE A 110 -8.13 -14.86 0.49
N ARG A 111 -9.44 -15.06 0.28
CA ARG A 111 -10.43 -13.98 0.48
C ARG A 111 -10.48 -13.54 1.94
N LEU A 112 -10.29 -14.50 2.87
CA LEU A 112 -10.18 -14.17 4.29
C LEU A 112 -8.90 -13.38 4.60
N LEU A 113 -7.79 -13.68 3.92
CA LEU A 113 -6.54 -12.93 4.08
C LEU A 113 -6.69 -11.47 3.62
N TYR A 114 -7.32 -11.22 2.47
CA TYR A 114 -7.61 -9.86 2.03
C TYR A 114 -8.48 -9.10 3.05
N LYS A 115 -9.57 -9.72 3.53
CA LYS A 115 -10.43 -9.13 4.58
C LYS A 115 -9.67 -8.83 5.86
N LYS A 116 -8.75 -9.71 6.28
CA LYS A 116 -7.89 -9.50 7.44
C LYS A 116 -6.93 -8.33 7.21
N ALA A 117 -6.32 -8.22 6.03
CA ALA A 117 -5.44 -7.10 5.70
C ALA A 117 -6.18 -5.76 5.70
N THR A 118 -7.39 -5.72 5.12
CA THR A 118 -8.25 -4.52 5.17
C THR A 118 -8.67 -4.17 6.60
N THR A 119 -8.94 -5.16 7.46
CA THR A 119 -9.28 -4.89 8.86
C THR A 119 -8.06 -4.41 9.64
N ALA A 120 -6.90 -5.01 9.38
CA ALA A 120 -5.63 -4.65 9.98
C ALA A 120 -5.21 -3.22 9.63
N SER A 121 -5.51 -2.71 8.42
CA SER A 121 -5.19 -1.32 8.05
C SER A 121 -5.88 -0.32 8.98
N PHE A 122 -7.14 -0.55 9.35
CA PHE A 122 -7.83 0.30 10.33
C PHE A 122 -7.15 0.29 11.70
N LEU A 123 -6.69 -0.87 12.17
CA LEU A 123 -5.98 -0.97 13.47
C LEU A 123 -4.67 -0.18 13.46
N VAL A 124 -3.92 -0.28 12.37
CA VAL A 124 -2.66 0.46 12.20
C VAL A 124 -2.93 1.95 12.08
N ASP A 125 -3.93 2.37 11.31
CA ASP A 125 -4.29 3.77 11.14
C ASP A 125 -4.68 4.38 12.51
N PHE A 126 -5.51 3.71 13.30
CA PHE A 126 -5.86 4.17 14.65
C PHE A 126 -4.66 4.19 15.60
N ALA A 127 -3.75 3.23 15.51
CA ALA A 127 -2.54 3.22 16.31
C ALA A 127 -1.61 4.39 15.96
N SER A 128 -1.44 4.66 14.66
CA SER A 128 -0.67 5.80 14.16
C SER A 128 -1.27 7.13 14.62
N GLU A 129 -2.58 7.30 14.50
CA GLU A 129 -3.29 8.51 14.98
C GLU A 129 -3.20 8.67 16.51
N ALA A 130 -3.10 7.57 17.26
CA ALA A 130 -2.85 7.59 18.70
C ALA A 130 -1.38 7.92 19.07
N GLY A 131 -0.50 8.14 18.08
CA GLY A 131 0.92 8.43 18.29
C GLY A 131 1.76 7.20 18.64
N GLN A 132 1.24 5.98 18.41
CA GLN A 132 2.01 4.77 18.66
C GLN A 132 3.13 4.64 17.63
N ALA A 133 4.35 4.41 18.11
CA ALA A 133 5.46 4.05 17.23
C ALA A 133 5.18 2.68 16.60
N LEU A 134 5.17 2.64 15.27
CA LEU A 134 5.04 1.41 14.52
C LEU A 134 6.38 0.66 14.46
N PRO A 135 6.38 -0.68 14.48
CA PRO A 135 7.59 -1.48 14.40
C PRO A 135 8.48 -1.11 13.22
N ASP A 136 9.80 -1.14 13.43
CA ASP A 136 10.72 -0.99 12.30
C ASP A 136 10.74 -2.27 11.45
N LEU A 137 10.54 -2.10 10.16
CA LEU A 137 10.33 -3.20 9.23
C LEU A 137 11.40 -3.22 8.14
N GLN A 138 12.64 -3.24 8.60
CA GLN A 138 13.85 -3.23 7.78
C GLN A 138 13.84 -4.27 6.65
N HIS A 139 13.29 -5.46 6.89
CA HIS A 139 13.17 -6.50 5.87
C HIS A 139 12.36 -6.04 4.63
N TYR A 140 11.22 -5.37 4.83
CA TYR A 140 10.40 -4.86 3.73
C TYR A 140 11.08 -3.69 3.02
N ARG A 141 11.89 -2.89 3.73
CA ARG A 141 12.70 -1.84 3.13
C ARG A 141 13.72 -2.43 2.17
N THR A 142 14.50 -3.42 2.62
CA THR A 142 15.48 -4.13 1.78
C THR A 142 14.81 -4.78 0.57
N MET A 143 13.67 -5.44 0.76
CA MET A 143 12.91 -6.06 -0.32
C MET A 143 12.46 -5.03 -1.38
N LEU A 144 11.88 -3.92 -0.95
CA LEU A 144 11.49 -2.85 -1.86
C LEU A 144 12.71 -2.26 -2.57
N ASP A 145 13.82 -2.06 -1.86
CA ASP A 145 15.05 -1.55 -2.46
C ASP A 145 15.63 -2.47 -3.54
N GLU A 146 15.69 -3.76 -3.28
CA GLU A 146 16.12 -4.73 -4.28
C GLU A 146 15.16 -4.78 -5.47
N PHE A 147 13.85 -4.77 -5.22
CA PHE A 147 12.84 -4.77 -6.28
C PHE A 147 12.97 -3.54 -7.18
N MET A 148 13.12 -2.36 -6.60
CA MET A 148 13.32 -1.12 -7.35
C MET A 148 14.59 -1.17 -8.19
N GLN A 149 15.66 -1.81 -7.70
CA GLN A 149 16.87 -2.04 -8.48
C GLN A 149 16.60 -2.93 -9.70
N ARG A 150 15.81 -4.01 -9.56
CA ARG A 150 15.43 -4.87 -10.69
C ARG A 150 14.59 -4.12 -11.73
N VAL A 151 13.73 -3.20 -11.29
CA VAL A 151 12.93 -2.33 -12.17
C VAL A 151 13.80 -1.33 -12.94
N GLU A 152 14.78 -0.72 -12.28
CA GLU A 152 15.76 0.17 -12.91
C GLU A 152 16.58 -0.59 -13.96
N GLU A 153 17.11 -1.76 -13.61
CA GLU A 153 17.84 -2.62 -14.53
C GLU A 153 17.00 -2.98 -15.75
N TRP A 154 15.75 -3.42 -15.54
CA TRP A 154 14.84 -3.74 -16.63
C TRP A 154 14.58 -2.54 -17.55
N THR A 155 14.18 -1.39 -16.98
CA THR A 155 13.89 -0.18 -17.76
C THR A 155 15.10 0.38 -18.50
N ALA A 156 16.32 0.23 -17.96
CA ALA A 156 17.56 0.59 -18.66
C ALA A 156 17.85 -0.31 -19.87
N HIS A 157 17.55 -1.61 -19.79
CA HIS A 157 17.67 -2.52 -20.94
C HIS A 157 16.54 -2.28 -21.96
N SER A 158 15.34 -1.95 -21.47
CA SER A 158 14.14 -1.75 -22.28
C SER A 158 13.98 -0.37 -22.90
N SER A 159 14.77 0.64 -22.49
CA SER A 159 14.77 1.98 -23.11
C SER A 159 15.36 1.98 -24.52
N ARG A 160 16.05 0.90 -24.93
CA ARG A 160 16.33 0.59 -26.35
C ARG A 160 15.07 0.30 -27.17
N PHE A 161 13.93 0.03 -26.52
CA PHE A 161 12.67 -0.40 -27.11
C PHE A 161 11.47 0.48 -26.70
N HIS A 162 11.68 1.66 -26.10
CA HIS A 162 10.63 2.60 -25.67
C HIS A 162 9.56 2.03 -24.71
N LEU A 163 9.90 1.02 -23.92
CA LEU A 163 8.95 0.43 -22.95
C LEU A 163 8.94 1.30 -21.68
N CYS A 164 7.75 1.81 -21.34
CA CYS A 164 7.31 2.52 -20.12
C CYS A 164 8.39 3.28 -19.28
N PRO A 165 8.27 4.61 -19.11
CA PRO A 165 9.16 5.39 -18.23
C PRO A 165 9.22 4.86 -16.79
N LEU A 166 10.43 4.85 -16.20
CA LEU A 166 10.67 4.47 -14.80
C LEU A 166 9.78 5.23 -13.80
N SER A 167 9.41 6.47 -14.11
CA SER A 167 8.48 7.26 -13.30
C SER A 167 7.07 6.67 -13.21
N ARG A 168 6.58 6.02 -14.27
CA ARG A 168 5.28 5.35 -14.27
C ARG A 168 5.31 4.07 -13.43
N ALA A 169 6.38 3.27 -13.55
CA ALA A 169 6.60 2.08 -12.74
C ALA A 169 6.68 2.40 -11.23
N GLY A 170 7.36 3.49 -10.88
CA GLY A 170 7.40 4.01 -9.50
C GLY A 170 6.04 4.47 -8.98
N ASN A 171 5.27 5.20 -9.81
CA ASN A 171 3.91 5.60 -9.43
C ASN A 171 2.99 4.40 -9.20
N ALA A 172 3.09 3.36 -10.04
CA ALA A 172 2.33 2.13 -9.87
C ALA A 172 2.67 1.43 -8.54
N LEU A 173 3.95 1.41 -8.16
CA LEU A 173 4.41 0.87 -6.87
C LEU A 173 3.77 1.62 -5.70
N VAL A 174 3.80 2.96 -5.72
CA VAL A 174 3.19 3.81 -4.67
C VAL A 174 1.68 3.59 -4.58
N ILE A 175 1.00 3.51 -5.73
CA ILE A 175 -0.46 3.26 -5.77
C ILE A 175 -0.78 1.87 -5.20
N GLY A 176 -0.02 0.84 -5.57
CA GLY A 176 -0.21 -0.52 -5.05
C GLY A 176 0.03 -0.60 -3.55
N LEU A 177 1.08 0.04 -3.04
CA LEU A 177 1.35 0.16 -1.60
C LEU A 177 0.20 0.88 -0.87
N SER A 178 -0.43 1.87 -1.51
CA SER A 178 -1.52 2.67 -0.92
C SER A 178 -2.82 1.89 -0.69
N GLN A 179 -2.97 0.69 -1.25
CA GLN A 179 -4.10 -0.19 -0.96
C GLN A 179 -4.11 -0.66 0.51
N GLY A 180 -3.01 -0.46 1.26
CA GLY A 180 -2.89 -0.72 2.69
C GLY A 180 -3.24 0.43 3.63
N GLY A 181 -3.71 1.59 3.15
CA GLY A 181 -4.05 2.75 4.02
C GLY A 181 -2.85 3.61 4.43
N MET A 182 -2.91 4.27 5.61
CA MET A 182 -1.83 5.14 6.14
C MET A 182 -0.64 4.34 6.66
N ALA A 183 -0.84 3.07 7.01
CA ALA A 183 0.22 2.12 7.34
C ALA A 183 1.34 2.05 6.27
N ALA A 184 1.00 2.28 5.01
CA ALA A 184 1.96 2.23 3.92
C ALA A 184 2.82 3.51 3.79
N GLU A 185 2.60 4.55 4.59
CA GLU A 185 3.35 5.82 4.47
C GLU A 185 4.87 5.63 4.57
N THR A 186 5.37 4.77 5.48
CA THR A 186 6.81 4.48 5.55
C THR A 186 7.35 3.80 4.29
N ALA A 187 6.57 2.91 3.68
CA ALA A 187 6.93 2.28 2.41
C ALA A 187 6.86 3.28 1.24
N LYS A 188 5.84 4.15 1.23
CA LYS A 188 5.71 5.25 0.26
C LYS A 188 6.87 6.23 0.36
N GLU A 189 7.26 6.60 1.58
CA GLU A 189 8.42 7.47 1.83
C GLU A 189 9.71 6.85 1.31
N LEU A 190 9.92 5.55 1.50
CA LEU A 190 11.10 4.86 0.98
C LEU A 190 11.14 4.90 -0.55
N VAL A 191 10.02 4.57 -1.21
CA VAL A 191 9.89 4.62 -2.67
C VAL A 191 10.06 6.06 -3.17
N ALA A 192 9.42 7.02 -2.52
CA ALA A 192 9.51 8.44 -2.87
C ALA A 192 10.93 8.98 -2.71
N ARG A 193 11.62 8.65 -1.61
CA ARG A 193 13.02 9.07 -1.36
C ARG A 193 13.97 8.47 -2.40
N ARG A 194 13.78 7.22 -2.79
CA ARG A 194 14.62 6.60 -3.82
C ARG A 194 14.40 7.24 -5.18
N TRP A 195 13.14 7.41 -5.60
CA TRP A 195 12.82 8.09 -6.85
C TRP A 195 13.22 9.58 -6.83
N SER A 196 13.16 10.23 -5.67
CA SER A 196 13.64 11.60 -5.46
C SER A 196 15.16 11.70 -5.33
N LYS A 197 15.92 10.61 -5.38
CA LYS A 197 17.39 10.64 -5.48
C LYS A 197 17.86 10.16 -6.86
N ASN A 198 17.09 9.29 -7.51
CA ASN A 198 17.41 8.79 -8.85
C ASN A 198 17.27 9.81 -9.97
N TRP A 199 16.59 10.95 -9.76
CA TRP A 199 16.56 12.03 -10.76
C TRP A 199 17.86 12.86 -10.81
N GLU A 200 18.75 12.72 -9.81
CA GLU A 200 20.06 13.38 -9.78
C GLU A 200 21.18 12.51 -10.38
N THR A 201 20.92 11.23 -10.68
CA THR A 201 21.94 10.29 -11.18
C THR A 201 21.72 9.90 -12.64
N ASN A 202 22.50 10.53 -13.52
CA ASN A 202 23.11 10.06 -14.78
C ASN A 202 22.40 9.08 -15.74
N VAL A 203 21.07 8.94 -15.74
CA VAL A 203 20.35 8.34 -16.89
C VAL A 203 19.11 9.17 -17.23
N GLY A 204 19.32 10.19 -18.07
CA GLY A 204 18.23 10.84 -18.80
C GLY A 204 17.67 12.11 -18.17
N THR A 205 18.40 13.22 -18.34
CA THR A 205 17.81 14.56 -18.34
C THR A 205 16.65 14.61 -19.35
N ALA A 206 15.41 14.64 -18.85
CA ALA A 206 14.24 15.38 -19.36
C ALA A 206 12.89 14.64 -19.16
N VAL A 207 12.33 14.59 -17.94
CA VAL A 207 10.86 14.54 -17.78
C VAL A 207 10.43 15.27 -16.50
N ASN A 208 9.50 16.20 -16.69
CA ASN A 208 9.00 17.23 -15.78
C ASN A 208 8.53 16.81 -14.36
N VAL A 209 8.72 17.75 -13.44
CA VAL A 209 8.48 17.86 -11.97
C VAL A 209 7.06 17.48 -11.47
N ALA A 210 6.19 16.84 -12.24
CA ALA A 210 4.77 16.75 -11.90
C ALA A 210 4.38 15.67 -10.86
N ALA A 211 5.16 14.60 -10.66
CA ALA A 211 4.69 13.43 -9.89
C ALA A 211 4.84 13.56 -8.36
N ALA A 212 5.92 14.18 -7.86
CA ALA A 212 6.14 14.30 -6.41
C ALA A 212 5.18 15.31 -5.73
N ALA A 213 4.61 16.25 -6.50
CA ALA A 213 3.69 17.24 -5.97
C ALA A 213 2.26 16.71 -5.73
N LEU A 214 1.87 15.59 -6.35
CA LEU A 214 0.50 15.09 -6.29
C LEU A 214 0.18 14.28 -5.03
N ALA A 215 1.18 13.71 -4.35
CA ALA A 215 0.97 12.99 -3.08
C ALA A 215 0.84 13.94 -1.88
N VAL A 216 1.54 15.08 -1.89
CA VAL A 216 1.51 16.06 -0.78
C VAL A 216 0.43 17.13 -0.96
N GLY A 217 0.03 17.43 -2.22
CA GLY A 217 -0.92 18.52 -2.53
C GLY A 217 -2.40 18.18 -2.32
N ALA A 218 -2.80 16.91 -2.35
CA ALA A 218 -4.21 16.51 -2.23
C ALA A 218 -4.78 16.76 -0.82
N SER A 219 -3.94 16.71 0.21
CA SER A 219 -4.36 16.92 1.61
C SER A 219 -4.58 18.41 1.94
N VAL A 220 -3.80 19.31 1.33
CA VAL A 220 -3.88 20.77 1.62
C VAL A 220 -5.05 21.45 0.88
N ALA A 221 -5.39 20.98 -0.33
CA ALA A 221 -6.52 21.54 -1.09
C ALA A 221 -7.89 21.14 -0.52
N ALA A 222 -8.01 19.92 0.03
CA ALA A 222 -9.23 19.47 0.70
C ALA A 222 -9.51 20.26 1.99
N LEU A 223 -8.46 20.64 2.73
CA LEU A 223 -8.59 21.44 3.95
C LEU A 223 -8.96 22.91 3.67
N ARG A 224 -8.44 23.54 2.62
CA ARG A 224 -8.77 24.95 2.29
C ARG A 224 -10.19 25.17 1.77
N ARG A 225 -10.83 24.16 1.17
CA ARG A 225 -12.21 24.28 0.67
C ARG A 225 -13.25 24.18 1.78
N ALA A 226 -12.89 23.61 2.93
CA ALA A 226 -13.74 23.48 4.10
C ALA A 226 -13.73 24.72 5.03
N SER A 227 -12.82 25.67 4.83
CA SER A 227 -12.60 26.80 5.74
C SER A 227 -13.07 28.18 5.22
N ARG A 228 -13.84 28.25 4.12
CA ARG A 228 -14.47 29.52 3.72
C ARG A 228 -15.89 29.61 4.30
N PRO A 229 -16.13 30.49 5.30
CA PRO A 229 -17.50 30.79 5.71
C PRO A 229 -18.20 31.58 4.58
N ARG A 230 -19.49 31.32 4.41
CA ARG A 230 -20.38 32.13 3.57
C ARG A 230 -20.60 33.51 4.19
#